data_AF-A0A0P7WVE5-F1
#
_entry.id   AF-A0A0P7WVE5-F1
#
_cell.length_a   1.000
_cell.length_b   1.000
_cell.length_c   1.000
_cell.angle_alpha   90.00
_cell.angle_beta   90.00
_cell.angle_gamma   90.00
#
_symmetry.space_group_name_H-M   'P 1'
#
loop_
_entity.id
_entity.type
_entity.pdbx_description
1 polymer ?
#
loop_
_entity_poly.entity_id
_entity_poly.type
_entity_poly.pdbx_seq_one_letter_code
_entity_poly.pdbx_strand_id
1 'polypeptide(L)'
;MALVWERDLQEPRISASVGVDQQGGQGNPALRGEAPTKDGSGGELLHFSEEVIILILKWLDPFSLLKVGSTCWKLFRICSCNSLWRHHFQVSFGAAFPSPACPMSAKEAFRLLFMWKTLYRNVQCNPSLLERLVGELPYPPATYWMQWLVLEESVPLPALRLGWAYVEGLWGIPREELEENQGAMDEENILWFEWKDLYHLAVLYHGGVTMVFQYVLNKQCTCGMF
;
A
#
# COMPACT_ATOMS: atom_id res chain seq x y z
N MET A 1 -20.23 -6.04 -16.34
CA MET A 1 -20.82 -5.38 -15.15
C MET A 1 -19.68 -4.77 -14.37
N ALA A 2 -19.49 -3.45 -14.49
CA ALA A 2 -18.42 -2.74 -13.81
C ALA A 2 -18.74 -2.56 -12.32
N LEU A 3 -17.72 -2.71 -11.48
CA LEU A 3 -17.79 -2.71 -10.02
C LEU A 3 -18.20 -1.32 -9.48
N VAL A 4 -19.11 -1.33 -8.51
CA VAL A 4 -19.76 -0.16 -7.90
C VAL A 4 -18.80 0.83 -7.23
N TRP A 5 -17.55 0.44 -6.98
CA TRP A 5 -16.54 1.27 -6.30
C TRP A 5 -15.89 2.35 -7.18
N GLU A 6 -16.05 2.31 -8.50
CA GLU A 6 -15.54 3.37 -9.39
C GLU A 6 -16.42 4.63 -9.43
N ARG A 7 -17.63 4.58 -8.83
CA ARG A 7 -18.60 5.70 -8.90
C ARG A 7 -18.43 6.76 -7.82
N ASP A 8 -17.78 6.45 -6.70
CA ASP A 8 -17.71 7.36 -5.55
C ASP A 8 -16.48 8.29 -5.54
N LEU A 9 -15.69 8.29 -6.63
CA LEU A 9 -14.56 9.22 -6.83
C LEU A 9 -14.87 10.35 -7.84
N GLN A 10 -16.11 10.46 -8.31
CA GLN A 10 -16.53 11.56 -9.17
C GLN A 10 -17.49 12.47 -8.42
N GLU A 11 -16.96 13.55 -7.84
CA GLU A 11 -17.51 14.91 -7.92
C GLU A 11 -16.64 15.95 -7.16
N PRO A 12 -16.68 17.25 -7.50
CA PRO A 12 -17.05 17.88 -8.76
C PRO A 12 -15.85 18.59 -9.40
N ARG A 13 -15.69 18.45 -10.72
CA ARG A 13 -14.89 19.38 -11.52
C ARG A 13 -15.56 20.74 -11.42
N ILE A 14 -14.91 21.71 -10.78
CA ILE A 14 -15.26 23.12 -10.95
C ILE A 14 -14.89 23.48 -12.39
N SER A 15 -15.87 23.32 -13.28
CA SER A 15 -15.84 23.87 -14.63
C SER A 15 -15.94 25.39 -14.48
N ALA A 16 -14.85 26.10 -14.73
CA ALA A 16 -14.89 27.54 -14.97
C ALA A 16 -15.63 27.77 -16.30
N SER A 17 -16.96 27.82 -16.26
CA SER A 17 -17.76 28.30 -17.36
C SER A 17 -17.57 29.81 -17.44
N VAL A 18 -16.86 30.26 -18.48
CA VAL A 18 -16.86 31.66 -18.92
C VAL A 18 -18.29 31.99 -19.33
N GLY A 19 -19.00 32.70 -18.46
CA GLY A 19 -20.26 33.35 -18.80
C GLY A 19 -19.96 34.53 -19.70
N VAL A 20 -20.33 34.40 -20.97
CA VAL A 20 -20.40 35.52 -21.91
C VAL A 20 -21.72 36.24 -21.62
N ASP A 21 -21.67 37.29 -20.81
CA ASP A 21 -22.77 38.25 -20.73
C ASP A 21 -22.43 39.47 -21.60
N GLN A 22 -23.12 39.55 -22.73
CA GLN A 22 -23.23 40.76 -23.53
C GLN A 22 -24.14 41.75 -22.80
N GLN A 23 -23.59 42.88 -22.36
CA GLN A 23 -24.36 44.11 -22.20
C GLN A 23 -23.47 45.32 -22.47
N GLY A 24 -23.85 46.08 -23.50
CA GLY A 24 -23.18 47.29 -23.94
C GLY A 24 -23.45 48.49 -23.03
N GLY A 25 -22.51 49.43 -23.01
CA GLY A 25 -22.66 50.74 -22.38
C GLY A 25 -21.32 51.49 -22.33
N GLN A 26 -21.25 52.60 -23.06
CA GLN A 26 -20.07 53.44 -23.34
C GLN A 26 -19.46 54.15 -22.11
N GLY A 27 -18.16 54.48 -22.15
CA GLY A 27 -17.63 55.58 -21.32
C GLY A 27 -16.12 55.63 -21.01
N ASN A 28 -15.33 56.11 -21.99
CA ASN A 28 -14.04 56.82 -21.90
C ASN A 28 -12.72 56.18 -21.41
N PRO A 29 -11.56 56.66 -21.96
CA PRO A 29 -10.26 55.99 -21.89
C PRO A 29 -9.25 56.71 -20.98
N ALA A 30 -8.08 56.07 -20.82
CA ALA A 30 -6.82 56.63 -20.32
C ALA A 30 -6.60 56.67 -18.80
N LEU A 31 -6.17 55.54 -18.24
CA LEU A 31 -5.05 55.52 -17.30
C LEU A 31 -4.09 54.40 -17.71
N ARG A 32 -3.01 54.82 -18.36
CA ARG A 32 -1.86 54.01 -18.79
C ARG A 32 -1.09 53.57 -17.54
N GLY A 33 -1.55 52.49 -16.91
CA GLY A 33 -0.78 51.75 -15.92
C GLY A 33 0.10 50.74 -16.65
N GLU A 34 1.41 50.92 -16.52
CA GLU A 34 2.44 50.00 -17.01
C GLU A 34 2.06 48.56 -16.63
N ALA A 35 2.11 47.65 -17.60
CA ALA A 35 2.01 46.24 -17.32
C ALA A 35 3.13 45.89 -16.35
N PRO A 36 2.85 45.31 -15.17
CA PRO A 36 3.93 44.79 -14.36
C PRO A 36 4.56 43.66 -15.18
N THR A 37 5.80 43.87 -15.62
CA THR A 37 6.70 42.78 -16.00
C THR A 37 6.80 41.88 -14.80
N LYS A 38 5.97 40.84 -14.77
CA LYS A 38 6.09 39.75 -13.83
C LYS A 38 7.32 38.95 -14.25
N ASP A 39 8.50 39.51 -13.97
CA ASP A 39 9.67 38.73 -13.62
C ASP A 39 9.40 38.07 -12.27
N GLY A 40 8.38 37.22 -12.25
CA GLY A 40 8.11 36.30 -11.18
C GLY A 40 9.04 35.12 -11.35
N SER A 41 10.35 35.35 -11.22
CA SER A 41 11.33 34.29 -10.99
C SER A 41 11.15 33.77 -9.55
N GLY A 42 9.93 33.39 -9.19
CA GLY A 42 9.68 32.50 -8.08
C GLY A 42 10.05 31.13 -8.60
N GLY A 43 11.22 30.62 -8.17
CA GLY A 43 11.78 29.37 -8.68
C GLY A 43 10.73 28.27 -8.71
N GLU A 44 10.24 27.94 -9.91
CA GLU A 44 9.24 26.90 -10.07
C GLU A 44 9.88 25.58 -9.62
N LEU A 45 9.18 24.79 -8.81
CA LEU A 45 9.68 23.51 -8.29
C LEU A 45 10.23 22.61 -9.41
N LEU A 46 9.67 22.73 -10.62
CA LEU A 46 10.04 21.95 -11.79
C LEU A 46 11.40 22.36 -12.41
N HIS A 47 11.97 23.50 -12.04
CA HIS A 47 13.31 23.91 -12.49
C HIS A 47 14.45 23.28 -11.68
N PHE A 48 14.16 22.69 -10.51
CA PHE A 48 15.16 21.95 -9.77
C PHE A 48 15.53 20.63 -10.47
N SER A 49 16.73 20.14 -10.18
CA SER A 49 17.16 18.78 -10.56
C SER A 49 16.27 17.72 -9.90
N GLU A 50 16.22 16.53 -10.48
CA GLU A 50 15.35 15.47 -9.96
C GLU A 50 15.75 15.06 -8.54
N GLU A 51 17.04 15.03 -8.23
CA GLU A 51 17.58 14.69 -6.92
C GLU A 51 17.09 15.67 -5.85
N VAL A 52 17.05 16.96 -6.16
CA VAL A 52 16.56 18.00 -5.23
C VAL A 52 15.05 17.84 -5.03
N ILE A 53 14.31 17.60 -6.10
CA ILE A 53 12.86 17.35 -6.00
C ILE A 53 12.60 16.09 -5.16
N ILE A 54 13.34 14.99 -5.37
CA ILE A 54 13.24 13.77 -4.55
C ILE A 54 13.53 14.07 -3.08
N LEU A 55 14.57 14.87 -2.80
CA LEU A 55 14.93 15.27 -1.43
C LEU A 55 13.86 16.13 -0.74
N ILE A 56 13.09 16.90 -1.50
CA ILE A 56 11.94 17.65 -0.99
C ILE A 56 10.75 16.69 -0.78
N LEU A 57 10.42 15.90 -1.79
CA LEU A 57 9.22 15.05 -1.81
C LEU A 57 9.30 13.86 -0.84
N LYS A 58 10.50 13.42 -0.42
CA LYS A 58 10.66 12.35 0.59
C LYS A 58 9.98 12.66 1.93
N TRP A 59 9.70 13.93 2.21
CA TRP A 59 9.08 14.40 3.44
C TRP A 59 7.55 14.42 3.39
N LEU A 60 6.95 14.21 2.22
CA LEU A 60 5.51 14.11 2.10
C LEU A 60 5.03 12.75 2.57
N ASP A 61 3.85 12.69 3.17
CA ASP A 61 3.22 11.41 3.42
C ASP A 61 2.89 10.69 2.07
N PRO A 62 2.77 9.35 2.08
CA PRO A 62 2.51 8.58 0.87
C PRO A 62 1.28 9.04 0.07
N PHE A 63 0.21 9.53 0.71
CA PHE A 63 -0.99 9.98 0.00
C PHE A 63 -0.76 11.33 -0.69
N SER A 64 -0.14 12.28 0.01
CA SER A 64 0.26 13.56 -0.58
C SER A 64 1.23 13.36 -1.75
N LEU A 65 2.17 12.42 -1.62
CA LEU A 65 3.10 12.07 -2.69
C LEU A 65 2.39 11.51 -3.94
N LEU A 66 1.37 10.66 -3.76
CA LEU A 66 0.53 10.18 -4.86
C LEU A 66 -0.25 11.31 -5.54
N LYS A 67 -0.80 12.26 -4.76
CA LYS A 67 -1.48 13.44 -5.29
C LYS A 67 -0.52 14.31 -6.11
N VAL A 68 0.68 14.58 -5.62
CA VAL A 68 1.71 15.30 -6.37
C VAL A 68 2.07 14.56 -7.66
N GLY A 69 2.19 13.23 -7.61
CA GLY A 69 2.44 12.41 -8.79
C GLY A 69 1.33 12.46 -9.85
N SER A 70 0.11 12.85 -9.48
CA SER A 70 -1.00 12.98 -10.44
C SER A 70 -1.06 14.33 -11.18
N THR A 71 -0.17 15.28 -10.82
CA THR A 71 -0.22 16.65 -11.35
C THR A 71 0.34 16.78 -12.76
N CYS A 72 1.52 16.22 -13.03
CA CYS A 72 2.17 16.26 -14.33
C CYS A 72 3.11 15.05 -14.53
N TRP A 73 3.51 14.80 -15.78
CA TRP A 73 4.35 13.64 -16.10
C TRP A 73 5.71 13.64 -15.41
N LYS A 74 6.38 14.80 -15.30
CA LYS A 74 7.67 14.91 -14.60
C LYS A 74 7.54 14.51 -13.12
N LEU A 75 6.52 15.01 -12.44
CA LEU A 75 6.24 14.67 -11.04
C LEU A 75 5.75 13.23 -10.90
N PHE A 76 4.96 12.71 -11.84
CA PHE A 76 4.60 11.29 -11.86
C PHE A 76 5.84 10.39 -11.87
N ARG A 77 6.81 10.69 -12.75
CA ARG A 77 8.08 9.95 -12.86
C ARG A 77 8.88 10.02 -11.56
N ILE A 78 9.08 11.24 -11.03
CA ILE A 78 9.83 11.46 -9.78
C ILE A 78 9.15 10.80 -8.58
N CYS A 79 7.83 10.96 -8.42
CA CYS A 79 7.03 10.30 -7.39
C CYS A 79 6.90 8.77 -7.61
N SER A 80 7.53 8.20 -8.63
CA SER A 80 7.59 6.75 -8.85
C SER A 80 9.00 6.19 -8.67
N CYS A 81 9.98 7.03 -8.32
CA CYS A 81 11.35 6.60 -8.05
C CYS A 81 11.41 5.61 -6.86
N ASN A 82 12.10 4.48 -7.07
CA ASN A 82 12.27 3.45 -6.04
C ASN A 82 12.95 3.98 -4.77
N SER A 83 13.93 4.88 -4.88
CA SER A 83 14.62 5.47 -3.72
C SER A 83 13.65 6.15 -2.74
N LEU A 84 12.65 6.86 -3.27
CA LEU A 84 11.63 7.57 -2.50
C LEU A 84 10.74 6.57 -1.74
N TRP A 85 10.24 5.55 -2.45
CA TRP A 85 9.37 4.55 -1.84
C TRP A 85 10.10 3.57 -0.92
N ARG A 86 11.40 3.30 -1.13
CA ARG A 86 12.23 2.55 -0.18
C ARG A 86 12.33 3.27 1.17
N HIS A 87 12.45 4.59 1.15
CA HIS A 87 12.43 5.40 2.38
C HIS A 87 11.08 5.27 3.09
N HIS A 88 9.96 5.50 2.39
CA HIS A 88 8.63 5.35 2.99
C HIS A 88 8.36 3.93 3.49
N PHE A 89 8.83 2.91 2.76
CA PHE A 89 8.73 1.52 3.17
C PHE A 89 9.42 1.30 4.51
N GLN A 90 10.68 1.76 4.64
CA GLN A 90 11.43 1.64 5.88
C GLN A 90 10.75 2.36 7.04
N VAL A 91 10.27 3.58 6.83
CA VAL A 91 9.58 4.37 7.87
C VAL A 91 8.25 3.73 8.27
N SER A 92 7.49 3.17 7.31
CA SER A 92 6.13 2.66 7.57
C SER A 92 6.09 1.23 8.11
N PHE A 93 7.09 0.41 7.75
CA PHE A 93 7.14 -1.01 8.10
C PHE A 93 8.28 -1.35 9.05
N GLY A 94 9.18 -0.41 9.37
CA GLY A 94 10.33 -0.67 10.24
C GLY A 94 11.38 -1.61 9.66
N ALA A 95 11.26 -1.96 8.37
CA ALA A 95 12.09 -2.94 7.69
C ALA A 95 12.61 -2.38 6.36
N ALA A 96 13.82 -2.74 5.95
CA ALA A 96 14.33 -2.33 4.64
C ALA A 96 13.58 -3.05 3.51
N PHE A 97 13.46 -2.39 2.35
CA PHE A 97 12.85 -2.99 1.16
C PHE A 97 13.79 -4.04 0.51
N PRO A 98 13.31 -5.26 0.19
CA PRO A 98 14.14 -6.40 -0.25
C PRO A 98 14.58 -6.35 -1.74
N SER A 99 15.29 -5.29 -2.14
CA SER A 99 15.66 -5.00 -3.54
C SER A 99 17.12 -5.31 -3.84
N PRO A 100 17.42 -6.58 -4.11
CA PRO A 100 17.36 -6.93 -5.53
C PRO A 100 16.46 -8.12 -5.88
N ALA A 101 15.96 -8.87 -4.90
CA ALA A 101 15.20 -10.10 -5.15
C ALA A 101 13.68 -9.88 -5.33
N CYS A 102 13.17 -8.68 -4.99
CA CYS A 102 11.75 -8.37 -5.11
C CYS A 102 11.35 -8.11 -6.59
N PRO A 103 10.36 -8.83 -7.14
CA PRO A 103 9.91 -8.70 -8.54
C PRO A 103 9.11 -7.41 -8.82
N MET A 104 8.72 -6.66 -7.79
CA MET A 104 7.89 -5.46 -7.91
C MET A 104 8.66 -4.19 -7.52
N SER A 105 8.18 -3.03 -8.00
CA SER A 105 8.74 -1.75 -7.58
C SER A 105 8.47 -1.49 -6.10
N ALA A 106 9.32 -0.68 -5.45
CA ALA A 106 9.12 -0.29 -4.06
C ALA A 106 7.78 0.43 -3.85
N LYS A 107 7.29 1.15 -4.87
CA LYS A 107 5.97 1.80 -4.85
C LYS A 107 4.83 0.80 -4.82
N GLU A 108 4.87 -0.22 -5.67
CA GLU A 108 3.84 -1.27 -5.73
C GLU A 108 3.82 -2.08 -4.45
N ALA A 109 5.00 -2.52 -3.98
CA ALA A 109 5.15 -3.21 -2.71
C ALA A 109 4.59 -2.38 -1.55
N PHE A 110 4.95 -1.09 -1.50
CA PHE A 110 4.44 -0.19 -0.49
C PHE A 110 2.90 -0.11 -0.53
N ARG A 111 2.31 0.14 -1.69
CA ARG A 111 0.85 0.26 -1.83
C ARG A 111 0.13 -1.00 -1.36
N LEU A 112 0.64 -2.16 -1.78
CA LEU A 112 0.06 -3.45 -1.44
C LEU A 112 0.14 -3.72 0.06
N LEU A 113 1.33 -3.59 0.65
CA LEU A 113 1.54 -3.81 2.08
C LEU A 113 0.79 -2.80 2.94
N PHE A 114 0.77 -1.53 2.54
CA PHE A 114 0.10 -0.49 3.28
C PHE A 114 -1.42 -0.70 3.28
N MET A 115 -1.98 -1.16 2.16
CA MET A 115 -3.39 -1.54 2.08
C MET A 115 -3.71 -2.68 3.05
N TRP A 116 -2.95 -3.78 3.03
CA TRP A 116 -3.17 -4.92 3.93
C TRP A 116 -2.97 -4.56 5.40
N LYS A 117 -1.91 -3.83 5.72
CA LYS A 117 -1.65 -3.28 7.05
C LYS A 117 -2.81 -2.44 7.57
N THR A 118 -3.33 -1.55 6.72
CA THR A 118 -4.49 -0.71 7.07
C THR A 118 -5.74 -1.57 7.26
N LEU A 119 -5.98 -2.53 6.37
CA LEU A 119 -7.13 -3.43 6.48
C LEU A 119 -7.10 -4.20 7.81
N TYR A 120 -6.00 -4.87 8.13
CA TYR A 120 -5.91 -5.73 9.32
C TYR A 120 -5.94 -4.96 10.63
N ARG A 121 -5.40 -3.73 10.67
CA ARG A 121 -5.55 -2.87 11.85
C ARG A 121 -6.98 -2.45 12.11
N ASN A 122 -7.81 -2.36 11.07
CA ASN A 122 -9.17 -1.85 11.15
C ASN A 122 -10.25 -2.93 11.05
N VAL A 123 -9.88 -4.19 10.74
CA VAL A 123 -10.84 -5.29 10.54
C VAL A 123 -11.70 -5.55 11.78
N GLN A 124 -11.13 -5.39 12.97
CA GLN A 124 -11.82 -5.51 14.25
C GLN A 124 -12.98 -4.51 14.42
N CYS A 125 -12.92 -3.37 13.75
CA CYS A 125 -13.97 -2.36 13.78
C CYS A 125 -15.16 -2.74 12.89
N ASN A 126 -15.06 -3.81 12.11
CA ASN A 126 -16.10 -4.28 11.21
C ASN A 126 -16.31 -5.80 11.35
N PRO A 127 -17.15 -6.23 12.31
CA PRO A 127 -17.39 -7.65 12.59
C PRO A 127 -17.88 -8.43 11.36
N SER A 128 -18.68 -7.81 10.49
CA SER A 128 -19.15 -8.45 9.25
C SER A 128 -18.02 -8.70 8.25
N LEU A 129 -17.06 -7.77 8.14
CA LEU A 129 -15.87 -7.98 7.32
C LEU A 129 -14.97 -9.06 7.93
N LEU A 130 -14.81 -9.06 9.25
CA LEU A 130 -14.05 -10.07 9.98
C LEU A 130 -14.64 -11.47 9.77
N GLU A 131 -15.96 -11.61 9.91
CA GLU A 131 -16.68 -12.86 9.66
C GLU A 131 -16.54 -13.32 8.21
N ARG A 132 -16.58 -12.40 7.24
CA ARG A 132 -16.34 -12.76 5.83
C ARG A 132 -14.90 -13.12 5.51
N LEU A 133 -13.94 -12.57 6.25
CA LEU A 133 -12.53 -12.94 6.10
C LEU A 133 -12.25 -14.29 6.77
N VAL A 134 -12.78 -14.52 7.97
CA VAL A 134 -12.36 -15.65 8.83
C VAL A 134 -13.40 -16.79 8.88
N GLY A 135 -14.68 -16.51 8.70
CA GLY A 135 -15.80 -17.41 8.99
C GLY A 135 -16.17 -18.43 7.89
N GLU A 136 -15.69 -18.27 6.65
CA GLU A 136 -16.02 -19.18 5.53
C GLU A 136 -14.80 -20.00 5.04
N LEU A 137 -14.14 -20.73 5.95
CA LEU A 137 -13.27 -21.85 5.58
C LEU A 137 -14.15 -23.13 5.60
N PRO A 138 -14.53 -23.70 4.44
CA PRO A 138 -13.56 -24.17 3.45
C PRO A 138 -14.04 -23.96 1.98
N TYR A 139 -13.39 -23.09 1.20
CA TYR A 139 -13.19 -23.14 -0.28
C TYR A 139 -12.59 -21.77 -0.70
N PRO A 140 -11.74 -21.70 -1.75
CA PRO A 140 -10.68 -20.69 -1.88
C PRO A 140 -11.21 -19.34 -2.38
N PRO A 141 -11.12 -18.31 -1.52
CA PRO A 141 -10.19 -17.20 -1.76
C PRO A 141 -9.31 -16.91 -0.53
N ALA A 142 -9.34 -17.80 0.47
CA ALA A 142 -8.75 -17.62 1.79
C ALA A 142 -7.21 -17.49 1.78
N THR A 143 -6.53 -18.10 0.81
CA THR A 143 -5.06 -18.22 0.75
C THR A 143 -4.36 -16.88 0.58
N TYR A 144 -4.88 -16.00 -0.27
CA TYR A 144 -4.14 -14.79 -0.66
C TYR A 144 -3.94 -13.83 0.50
N TRP A 145 -5.02 -13.49 1.21
CA TRP A 145 -4.97 -12.47 2.25
C TRP A 145 -4.25 -13.01 3.49
N MET A 146 -4.46 -14.29 3.86
CA MET A 146 -3.78 -14.92 4.98
C MET A 146 -2.25 -14.85 4.89
N GLN A 147 -1.66 -14.90 3.68
CA GLN A 147 -0.21 -14.71 3.50
C GLN A 147 0.30 -13.41 4.11
N TRP A 148 -0.50 -12.34 4.05
CA TRP A 148 -0.13 -11.01 4.54
C TRP A 148 -0.31 -10.83 6.05
N LEU A 149 -1.08 -11.69 6.72
CA LEU A 149 -1.33 -11.54 8.16
C LEU A 149 -0.07 -11.70 8.99
N VAL A 150 0.86 -12.52 8.52
CA VAL A 150 2.16 -12.76 9.16
C VAL A 150 3.07 -11.51 9.18
N LEU A 151 2.65 -10.41 8.54
CA LEU A 151 3.40 -9.15 8.52
C LEU A 151 2.94 -8.21 9.64
N GLU A 152 1.78 -8.46 10.24
CA GLU A 152 1.25 -7.65 11.33
C GLU A 152 1.35 -8.41 12.64
N GLU A 153 2.22 -7.93 13.54
CA GLU A 153 2.51 -8.57 14.83
C GLU A 153 1.29 -8.64 15.76
N SER A 154 0.42 -7.62 15.72
CA SER A 154 -0.60 -7.39 16.74
C SER A 154 -2.00 -7.31 16.13
N VAL A 155 -2.37 -8.25 15.25
CA VAL A 155 -3.76 -8.30 14.75
C VAL A 155 -4.62 -9.05 15.77
N PRO A 156 -5.63 -8.41 16.39
CA PRO A 156 -6.52 -9.05 17.37
C PRO A 156 -7.59 -9.89 16.64
N LEU A 157 -7.13 -10.86 15.86
CA LEU A 157 -7.97 -11.79 15.14
C LEU A 157 -8.20 -13.05 16.00
N PRO A 158 -9.33 -13.75 15.83
CA PRO A 158 -9.53 -15.06 16.43
C PRO A 158 -8.39 -16.01 16.08
N ALA A 159 -8.08 -16.94 16.98
CA ALA A 159 -7.10 -17.99 16.72
C ALA A 159 -7.45 -18.74 15.42
N LEU A 160 -6.43 -19.03 14.64
CA LEU A 160 -6.58 -19.64 13.34
C LEU A 160 -6.49 -21.16 13.45
N ARG A 161 -7.39 -21.85 12.76
CA ARG A 161 -7.35 -23.31 12.58
C ARG A 161 -6.88 -23.62 11.16
N LEU A 162 -5.64 -24.08 11.01
CA LEU A 162 -5.12 -24.50 9.71
C LEU A 162 -4.44 -25.86 9.80
N GLY A 163 -4.56 -26.64 8.72
CA GLY A 163 -3.72 -27.82 8.53
C GLY A 163 -2.32 -27.44 8.06
N TRP A 164 -1.34 -28.31 8.35
CA TRP A 164 0.09 -28.13 8.02
C TRP A 164 0.35 -27.73 6.56
N ALA A 165 -0.32 -28.40 5.62
CA ALA A 165 -0.16 -28.13 4.19
C ALA A 165 -0.50 -26.67 3.82
N TYR A 166 -1.43 -26.04 4.53
CA TYR A 166 -1.75 -24.63 4.34
C TYR A 166 -0.64 -23.74 4.90
N VAL A 167 -0.13 -24.03 6.10
CA VAL A 167 0.92 -23.24 6.72
C VAL A 167 2.19 -23.26 5.86
N GLU A 168 2.59 -24.45 5.43
CA GLU A 168 3.72 -24.66 4.53
C GLU A 168 3.50 -23.98 3.18
N GLY A 169 2.32 -24.14 2.57
CA GLY A 169 2.01 -23.52 1.28
C GLY A 169 1.97 -21.98 1.33
N LEU A 170 1.44 -21.41 2.41
CA LEU A 170 1.25 -19.98 2.61
C LEU A 170 2.54 -19.28 3.01
N TRP A 171 3.22 -19.77 4.04
CA TRP A 171 4.34 -19.09 4.69
C TRP A 171 5.68 -19.80 4.48
N GLY A 172 5.69 -20.99 3.87
CA GLY A 172 6.92 -21.69 3.50
C GLY A 172 7.65 -22.29 4.69
N ILE A 173 6.95 -22.38 5.82
CA ILE A 173 7.47 -22.93 7.07
C ILE A 173 7.20 -24.43 7.03
N PRO A 174 8.25 -25.27 7.01
CA PRO A 174 8.10 -26.70 6.92
C PRO A 174 7.56 -27.28 8.23
N ARG A 175 6.99 -28.47 8.14
CA ARG A 175 6.33 -29.13 9.26
C ARG A 175 7.26 -29.33 10.45
N GLU A 176 8.52 -29.65 10.23
CA GLU A 176 9.49 -29.95 11.29
C GLU A 176 9.70 -28.72 12.21
N GLU A 177 9.79 -27.53 11.63
CA GLU A 177 9.97 -26.25 12.34
C GLU A 177 8.72 -25.83 13.12
N LEU A 178 7.55 -26.29 12.69
CA LEU A 178 6.26 -26.03 13.30
C LEU A 178 5.97 -27.02 14.45
N GLU A 179 6.40 -28.29 14.35
CA GLU A 179 6.28 -29.30 15.41
C GLU A 179 7.17 -28.99 16.62
N GLU A 180 8.34 -28.40 16.42
CA GLU A 180 9.25 -28.00 17.50
C GLU A 180 8.68 -26.85 18.35
N ASN A 181 7.79 -26.03 17.75
CA ASN A 181 7.29 -24.79 18.35
C ASN A 181 5.83 -24.85 18.84
N GLN A 182 5.10 -25.97 18.69
CA GLN A 182 3.67 -26.07 19.06
C GLN A 182 3.27 -27.32 19.84
N GLY A 183 2.42 -27.12 20.85
CA GLY A 183 1.84 -28.16 21.69
C GLY A 183 0.42 -28.60 21.26
N ALA A 184 0.16 -29.90 21.40
CA ALA A 184 -1.09 -30.66 21.19
C ALA A 184 -1.72 -30.59 19.78
N MET A 185 -1.45 -31.63 18.98
CA MET A 185 -2.21 -31.96 17.77
C MET A 185 -3.63 -32.42 18.12
N ASP A 186 -4.60 -31.96 17.34
CA ASP A 186 -5.92 -32.59 17.25
C ASP A 186 -5.86 -33.82 16.33
N GLU A 187 -6.79 -34.76 16.48
CA GLU A 187 -6.89 -36.02 15.70
C GLU A 187 -6.99 -35.78 14.18
N GLU A 188 -7.33 -34.56 13.76
CA GLU A 188 -7.54 -34.13 12.37
C GLU A 188 -6.31 -33.47 11.70
N ASN A 189 -5.12 -33.47 12.33
CA ASN A 189 -3.92 -32.74 11.85
C ASN A 189 -4.13 -31.22 11.70
N ILE A 190 -5.05 -30.66 12.48
CA ILE A 190 -5.33 -29.22 12.52
C ILE A 190 -4.52 -28.60 13.67
N LEU A 191 -3.84 -27.50 13.36
CA LEU A 191 -3.11 -26.70 14.33
C LEU A 191 -3.89 -25.44 14.71
N TRP A 192 -3.74 -25.06 15.97
CA TRP A 192 -4.25 -23.81 16.52
C TRP A 192 -3.10 -22.80 16.64
N PHE A 193 -3.25 -21.67 15.97
CA PHE A 193 -2.28 -20.58 16.05
C PHE A 193 -2.92 -19.32 16.59
N GLU A 194 -2.29 -18.72 17.60
CA GLU A 194 -2.41 -17.28 17.75
C GLU A 194 -1.61 -16.60 16.63
N TRP A 195 -2.15 -15.52 16.08
CA TRP A 195 -1.51 -14.80 14.98
C TRP A 195 -0.13 -14.25 15.34
N LYS A 196 0.02 -13.85 16.59
CA LYS A 196 1.28 -13.36 17.13
C LYS A 196 2.36 -14.45 17.12
N ASP A 197 1.99 -15.68 17.48
CA ASP A 197 2.93 -16.81 17.47
C ASP A 197 3.35 -17.15 16.05
N LEU A 198 2.41 -17.15 15.11
CA LEU A 198 2.72 -17.37 13.70
C LEU A 198 3.61 -16.25 13.12
N TYR A 199 3.38 -15.00 13.50
CA TYR A 199 4.26 -13.87 13.17
C TYR A 199 5.68 -14.13 13.66
N HIS A 200 5.84 -14.47 14.95
CA HIS A 200 7.16 -14.72 15.53
C HIS A 200 7.87 -15.91 14.89
N LEU A 201 7.14 -16.99 14.61
CA LEU A 201 7.67 -18.16 13.94
C LEU A 201 8.16 -17.84 12.53
N ALA A 202 7.39 -17.07 11.76
CA ALA A 202 7.80 -16.66 10.42
C ALA A 202 9.02 -15.74 10.45
N VAL A 203 9.07 -14.79 11.39
CA VAL A 203 10.24 -13.92 11.56
C VAL A 203 11.48 -14.74 11.92
N LEU A 204 11.34 -15.74 12.78
CA LEU A 204 12.42 -16.65 13.16
C LEU A 204 12.90 -17.46 11.95
N TYR A 205 11.98 -18.17 11.28
CA TYR A 205 12.29 -19.06 10.18
C TYR A 205 12.90 -18.34 8.96
N HIS A 206 12.33 -17.19 8.57
CA HIS A 206 12.85 -16.43 7.43
C HIS A 206 14.10 -15.61 7.77
N GLY A 207 14.52 -15.53 9.04
CA GLY A 207 15.70 -14.79 9.46
C GLY A 207 15.51 -13.28 9.56
N GLY A 208 14.28 -12.83 9.81
CA GLY A 208 13.95 -11.43 10.08
C GLY A 208 12.79 -10.87 9.24
N VAL A 209 12.22 -9.76 9.69
CA VAL A 209 11.01 -9.14 9.11
C VAL A 209 11.19 -8.79 7.62
N THR A 210 12.37 -8.28 7.21
CA THR A 210 12.65 -7.99 5.79
C THR A 210 12.55 -9.23 4.91
N MET A 211 13.00 -10.39 5.41
CA MET A 211 12.94 -11.65 4.66
C MET A 211 11.51 -12.19 4.60
N VAL A 212 10.71 -12.00 5.65
CA VAL A 212 9.27 -12.30 5.61
C VAL A 212 8.57 -11.43 4.55
N PHE A 213 8.84 -10.12 4.52
CA PHE A 213 8.32 -9.25 3.46
C PHE A 213 8.72 -9.74 2.07
N GLN A 214 10.00 -10.11 1.88
CA GLN A 214 10.48 -10.64 0.60
C GLN A 214 9.72 -11.90 0.20
N TYR A 215 9.58 -12.85 1.13
CA TYR A 215 8.89 -14.10 0.88
C TYR A 215 7.43 -13.86 0.46
N VAL A 216 6.69 -13.05 1.22
CA VAL A 216 5.28 -12.76 0.94
C VAL A 216 5.11 -12.02 -0.40
N LEU A 217 5.95 -11.02 -0.68
CA LEU A 217 5.94 -10.28 -1.95
C LEU A 217 6.31 -11.18 -3.15
N ASN A 218 7.19 -12.16 -2.97
CA ASN A 218 7.53 -13.11 -4.02
C ASN A 218 6.38 -14.08 -4.28
N LYS A 219 5.76 -14.62 -3.22
CA LYS A 219 4.60 -15.50 -3.32
C LYS A 219 3.44 -14.83 -4.06
N GLN A 220 3.20 -13.56 -3.76
CA GLN A 220 2.23 -12.73 -4.46
C GLN A 220 2.41 -12.75 -5.99
N CYS A 221 3.65 -12.53 -6.46
CA CYS A 221 3.93 -12.49 -7.88
C CYS A 221 3.82 -13.86 -8.54
N THR A 222 4.09 -14.94 -7.81
CA THR A 222 3.90 -16.31 -8.32
C THR A 222 2.44 -16.75 -8.34
N CYS A 223 1.60 -16.23 -7.42
CA CYS A 223 0.17 -16.53 -7.36
C CYS A 223 -0.66 -15.71 -8.34
N GLY A 224 -0.17 -14.55 -8.81
CA GLY A 224 -0.87 -13.66 -9.76
C GLY A 224 -0.84 -14.07 -11.24
N MET A 225 -0.47 -15.33 -11.57
CA MET A 225 -0.53 -15.88 -12.93
C MET A 225 -1.80 -16.72 -13.21
N PHE A 226 -2.94 -16.37 -12.62
CA PHE A 226 -4.25 -16.94 -12.97
C PHE A 226 -5.32 -15.85 -13.06
#